data_AF-A0A7Y0S5M8-F1
#
_entry.id   AF-A0A7Y0S5M8-F1
#
_cell.length_a   1.000
_cell.length_b   1.000
_cell.length_c   1.000
_cell.angle_alpha   90.00
_cell.angle_beta   90.00
_cell.angle_gamma   90.00
#
_symmetry.space_group_name_H-M   'P 1'
#
loop_
_entity.id
_entity.type
_entity.pdbx_description
1 polymer ?
#
loop_
_entity_poly.entity_id
_entity_poly.type
_entity_poly.pdbx_seq_one_letter_code
_entity_poly.pdbx_strand_id
1 'polypeptide(L)' 'TVSVNLDGSVTYTPNDNYHGTDSFTYIVTSGAVSESTTVNVDVTPVNDAPVATNDNAVTDEDTPVTIDVLPNDTDIDG' A
#
# COMPACT_ATOMS: atom_id res chain seq x y z
N THR A 1 -6.00 7.14 5.64
CA THR A 1 -6.91 8.23 6.02
C THR A 1 -8.21 7.66 6.58
N VAL A 2 -8.98 8.49 7.29
CA VAL A 2 -10.29 8.12 7.86
C VAL A 2 -11.31 9.15 7.38
N SER A 3 -12.44 8.70 6.84
CA SER A 3 -13.55 9.56 6.38
C SER A 3 -14.88 9.09 6.97
N VAL A 4 -15.72 10.02 7.41
CA VAL A 4 -17.06 9.73 7.94
C VAL A 4 -18.09 9.85 6.81
N ASN A 5 -18.94 8.84 6.66
CA ASN A 5 -19.98 8.77 5.65
C ASN A 5 -21.30 9.36 6.18
N LEU A 6 -22.21 9.73 5.28
CA LEU A 6 -23.49 10.36 5.64
C LEU A 6 -24.42 9.45 6.46
N ASP A 7 -24.27 8.13 6.28
CA ASP A 7 -25.01 7.11 7.03
C ASP A 7 -24.41 6.82 8.42
N GLY A 8 -23.35 7.53 8.81
CA GLY A 8 -22.65 7.35 10.08
C GLY A 8 -21.61 6.24 10.08
N SER A 9 -21.39 5.55 8.95
CA SER A 9 -20.27 4.62 8.81
C SER A 9 -18.94 5.36 8.60
N VAL A 10 -17.82 4.64 8.74
CA VAL A 10 -16.47 5.19 8.55
C VAL A 10 -15.73 4.39 7.50
N THR A 11 -15.08 5.10 6.58
CA THR A 11 -14.16 4.53 5.59
C THR A 11 -12.73 4.74 6.07
N TYR A 12 -12.01 3.64 6.33
CA TYR A 12 -10.57 3.62 6.57
C TYR A 12 -9.85 3.23 5.27
N THR A 13 -8.83 3.99 4.90
CA THR A 13 -7.97 3.71 3.74
C THR A 13 -6.53 3.65 4.24
N PRO A 14 -5.86 2.48 4.27
CA PRO A 14 -4.44 2.42 4.59
C PRO A 14 -3.62 3.14 3.53
N ASN A 15 -2.37 3.48 3.85
CA ASN A 15 -1.43 3.94 2.82
C ASN A 15 -1.11 2.77 1.87
N ASP A 16 -0.77 3.07 0.62
CA ASP A 16 -0.33 2.06 -0.33
C ASP A 16 0.84 1.24 0.26
N ASN A 17 0.76 -0.08 0.10
CA ASN A 17 1.77 -1.07 0.55
C ASN A 17 1.99 -1.14 2.08
N TYR A 18 1.15 -0.45 2.86
CA TYR A 18 1.16 -0.62 4.31
C TYR A 18 0.45 -1.91 4.70
N HIS A 19 1.09 -2.66 5.60
CA HIS A 19 0.49 -3.78 6.32
C HIS A 19 0.89 -3.71 7.79
N GLY A 20 -0.02 -4.12 8.67
CA GLY A 20 0.17 -4.05 10.11
C GLY A 20 -1.05 -3.49 10.86
N THR A 21 -0.87 -3.29 12.16
CA THR A 21 -1.91 -2.82 13.06
C THR A 21 -1.99 -1.30 13.09
N ASP A 22 -3.19 -0.74 12.92
CA ASP A 22 -3.48 0.68 13.04
C ASP A 22 -4.73 0.91 13.91
N SER A 23 -4.96 2.15 14.34
CA SER A 23 -6.16 2.50 15.10
C SER A 23 -6.56 3.96 14.94
N PHE A 24 -7.85 4.22 15.13
CA PHE A 24 -8.37 5.58 15.23
C PHE A 24 -9.48 5.68 16.28
N THR A 25 -9.69 6.87 16.81
CA THR A 25 -10.75 7.15 17.77
C THR A 25 -11.90 7.89 17.11
N TYR A 26 -13.12 7.67 17.62
CA TYR A 26 -14.28 8.46 17.24
C TYR A 26 -15.13 8.79 18.47
N ILE A 27 -15.91 9.86 18.36
CA ILE A 27 -16.80 10.35 19.40
C ILE A 27 -18.25 10.23 18.89
N VAL A 28 -19.11 9.64 19.70
CA VAL A 28 -20.57 9.63 19.46
C VAL A 28 -21.22 10.59 20.45
N THR A 29 -22.05 11.49 19.95
CA THR A 29 -22.81 12.44 20.78
C THR A 29 -24.31 12.16 20.64
N SER A 30 -24.99 12.01 21.77
CA SER A 30 -26.45 11.88 21.84
C SER A 30 -26.99 12.86 22.88
N GLY A 31 -27.78 13.85 22.43
CA GLY A 31 -28.18 14.99 23.26
C GLY A 31 -26.97 15.79 23.71
N ALA A 32 -26.77 15.93 25.04
CA ALA A 32 -25.63 16.62 25.64
C ALA A 32 -24.49 15.68 26.10
N VAL A 33 -24.64 14.37 25.88
CA VAL A 33 -23.67 13.35 26.33
C VAL A 33 -22.81 12.91 25.15
N SER A 34 -21.51 12.77 25.36
CA SER A 34 -20.55 12.26 24.38
C SER A 34 -19.73 11.10 24.94
N GLU A 35 -19.48 10.09 24.12
CA GLU A 35 -18.62 8.95 24.44
C GLU A 35 -17.54 8.80 23.36
N SER A 36 -16.31 8.48 23.78
CA SER A 36 -15.18 8.22 22.89
C SER A 36 -14.88 6.73 22.89
N THR A 37 -14.61 6.17 21.72
CA THR A 37 -14.15 4.77 21.57
C THR A 37 -13.10 4.65 20.47
N THR A 38 -12.45 3.49 20.40
CA THR A 38 -11.35 3.19 19.49
C THR A 38 -11.75 2.07 18.52
N VAL A 39 -11.42 2.25 17.25
CA VAL A 39 -11.44 1.21 16.23
C VAL A 39 -10.02 0.73 16.02
N ASN A 40 -9.82 -0.58 16.12
CA ASN A 40 -8.56 -1.24 15.77
C ASN A 40 -8.69 -1.84 14.38
N VAL A 41 -7.68 -1.66 13.54
CA VAL A 41 -7.63 -2.16 12.17
C VAL A 41 -6.39 -3.03 12.02
N ASP A 42 -6.56 -4.23 11.47
CA ASP A 42 -5.46 -5.11 11.08
C ASP A 42 -5.39 -5.15 9.55
N VAL A 43 -4.34 -4.54 9.00
CA VAL A 43 -4.14 -4.45 7.55
C VAL A 43 -3.28 -5.63 7.11
N THR A 44 -3.92 -6.61 6.46
CA THR A 44 -3.24 -7.81 5.97
C THR A 44 -2.38 -7.50 4.75
N PRO A 45 -1.17 -8.08 4.63
CA PRO A 45 -0.35 -7.92 3.45
C PRO A 45 -1.02 -8.55 2.22
N VAL A 46 -0.78 -7.97 1.06
CA VAL A 46 -1.16 -8.49 -0.26
C VAL A 46 0.10 -8.47 -1.11
N ASN A 47 0.38 -9.56 -1.82
CA ASN A 47 1.55 -9.65 -2.69
C ASN A 47 1.34 -8.83 -3.97
N ASP A 48 2.25 -7.90 -4.24
CA ASP A 48 2.32 -7.10 -5.46
C ASP A 48 3.11 -7.84 -6.55
N ALA A 49 2.81 -7.54 -7.81
CA ALA A 49 3.55 -8.12 -8.93
C ALA A 49 4.83 -7.30 -9.19
N PRO A 50 5.93 -7.93 -9.63
CA PRO A 50 7.13 -7.21 -10.00
C PRO A 50 6.86 -6.32 -11.22
N VAL A 51 7.54 -5.18 -11.26
CA VAL A 51 7.51 -4.22 -12.34
C VAL A 51 8.82 -4.34 -13.12
N ALA A 52 8.71 -4.84 -14.35
CA ALA A 52 9.85 -4.97 -15.23
C ALA A 52 10.14 -3.67 -16.02
N THR A 53 11.42 -3.34 -16.20
CA THR A 53 11.88 -2.22 -17.03
C THR A 53 12.59 -2.74 -18.27
N ASN A 54 12.38 -2.10 -19.42
CA ASN A 54 13.05 -2.51 -20.66
C ASN A 54 14.57 -2.40 -20.56
N ASP A 55 15.25 -3.47 -20.93
CA ASP A 55 16.70 -3.48 -21.10
C ASP A 55 17.13 -3.05 -22.50
N ASN A 56 18.31 -2.47 -22.58
CA ASN A 56 18.97 -2.18 -23.85
C ASN A 56 20.43 -2.57 -23.79
N ALA A 57 20.90 -3.19 -24.86
CA ALA A 57 22.32 -3.44 -25.08
C ALA A 57 22.68 -3.21 -26.54
N VAL A 58 23.93 -2.84 -26.75
CA VAL A 58 24.53 -2.74 -28.08
C VAL A 58 25.78 -3.61 -28.05
N THR A 59 26.00 -4.35 -29.13
CA THR A 59 27.20 -5.15 -29.34
C THR A 59 27.64 -5.04 -30.78
N ASP A 60 28.94 -5.22 -31.02
CA ASP A 60 29.49 -5.31 -32.37
C ASP A 60 29.15 -6.67 -33.00
N GLU A 61 29.28 -6.76 -34.33
CA GLU A 61 29.18 -8.04 -35.04
C GLU A 61 30.15 -9.07 -34.42
N ASP A 62 29.69 -10.33 -34.34
CA ASP A 62 30.42 -11.46 -33.79
C ASP A 62 30.88 -11.32 -32.32
N THR A 63 30.34 -10.35 -31.59
CA THR A 63 30.66 -10.11 -30.17
C THR A 63 29.48 -10.45 -29.27
N PRO A 64 29.57 -11.48 -28.39
CA PRO A 64 28.53 -11.77 -27.42
C PRO A 64 28.40 -10.66 -26.35
N VAL A 65 27.17 -10.37 -25.93
CA VAL A 65 26.88 -9.48 -24.80
C VAL A 65 26.08 -10.23 -23.75
N THR A 66 26.47 -10.07 -22.48
CA THR A 66 25.69 -10.53 -21.32
C THR A 66 24.95 -9.33 -20.75
N ILE A 67 23.63 -9.46 -20.62
CA ILE A 67 22.76 -8.42 -20.06
C ILE A 67 22.24 -8.96 -18.73
N ASP A 68 22.42 -8.19 -17.67
CA ASP A 68 21.75 -8.43 -16.40
C ASP A 68 20.39 -7.72 -16.44
N VAL A 69 19.31 -8.50 -16.38
CA VAL A 69 17.93 -8.04 -16.64
C VAL A 69 17.16 -7.69 -15.36
N LEU A 70 17.74 -7.97 -14.19
CA LEU A 70 17.11 -7.72 -12.89
C LEU A 70 17.43 -6.34 -12.26
N PRO A 71 18.56 -5.66 -12.53
CA PRO A 71 18.95 -4.46 -11.78
C PRO A 71 18.00 -3.25 -11.90
N ASN A 72 17.18 -3.19 -12.94
CA ASN A 72 16.22 -2.12 -13.23
C ASN A 72 14.75 -2.54 -12.95
N ASP A 73 14.53 -3.78 -12.53
CA ASP A 73 13.23 -4.27 -12.13
C ASP A 73 12.99 -3.94 -10.65
N THR A 74 11.72 -3.76 -10.27
CA THR A 74 11.36 -3.48 -8.88
C THR A 74 10.20 -4.35 -8.45
N ASP A 75 10.28 -4.92 -7.27
CA ASP A 75 9.17 -5.53 -6.56
C ASP A 75 9.08 -4.86 -5.19
N ILE A 76 7.87 -4.51 -4.76
CA ILE A 76 7.65 -3.85 -3.48
C ILE A 76 7.67 -4.84 -2.30
N ASP A 77 7.49 -6.14 -2.59
CA ASP A 77 7.51 -7.22 -1.61
C ASP A 77 8.80 -8.08 -1.64
N GLY A 78 9.58 -8.09 -2.73
CA GLY A 78 10.87 -8.80 -2.74
C GLY A 78 11.56 -9.05 -4.08
#